data_AF-A0A4Q5SV50-F1
#
_entry.id   AF-A0A4Q5SV50-F1
#
_cell.length_a   1.000
_cell.length_b   1.000
_cell.length_c   1.000
_cell.angle_alpha   90.00
_cell.angle_beta   90.00
_cell.angle_gamma   90.00
#
_symmetry.space_group_name_H-M   'P 1'
#
loop_
_entity.id
_entity.type
_entity.pdbx_description
1 polymer ?
#
loop_
_entity_poly.entity_id
_entity_poly.type
_entity_poly.pdbx_seq_one_letter_code
_entity_poly.pdbx_strand_id
1 'polypeptide(L)' 'MEHLFKTQLTIDGQSRTYDVFFADEDYHFRPLDGNGPEVLLRREEDTWHPRTQQDEGLTQTCIGLLDTYLLSQH' A
#
# COMPACT_ATOMS: atom_id res chain seq x y z
N MET A 1 7.38 -9.16 10.17
CA MET A 1 6.84 -7.83 9.86
C MET A 1 8.02 -6.89 9.67
N GLU A 2 8.12 -6.28 8.50
CA GLU A 2 9.20 -5.36 8.11
C GLU A 2 8.59 -4.03 7.66
N HIS A 3 8.94 -2.93 8.32
CA HIS A 3 8.50 -1.60 7.89
C HIS A 3 9.28 -1.17 6.64
N LEU A 4 8.56 -0.70 5.62
CA LEU A 4 9.14 -0.23 4.36
C LEU A 4 9.26 1.30 4.36
N PHE A 5 8.14 2.01 4.43
CA PHE A 5 8.09 3.48 4.39
C PHE A 5 6.75 4.01 4.91
N LYS A 6 6.67 5.33 5.07
CA LYS A 6 5.42 6.06 5.33
C LYS A 6 5.05 6.90 4.13
N THR A 7 3.75 7.00 3.87
CA THR A 7 3.23 7.78 2.74
C THR A 7 1.95 8.52 3.10
N GLN A 8 1.57 9.50 2.29
CA GLN A 8 0.28 10.16 2.38
C GLN A 8 -0.59 9.77 1.19
N LEU A 9 -1.79 9.27 1.47
CA LEU A 9 -2.80 8.91 0.48
C LEU A 9 -3.99 9.85 0.61
N THR A 10 -4.46 10.40 -0.50
CA THR A 10 -5.70 11.20 -0.50
C THR A 10 -6.88 10.30 -0.83
N ILE A 11 -7.79 10.11 0.13
CA ILE A 11 -8.99 9.27 0.00
C ILE A 11 -10.18 10.15 0.37
N ASP A 12 -11.21 10.21 -0.48
CA ASP A 12 -12.40 11.06 -0.29
C ASP A 12 -12.08 12.54 0.00
N GLY A 13 -11.01 13.05 -0.63
CA GLY A 13 -10.53 14.43 -0.41
C GLY A 13 -9.83 14.68 0.92
N GLN A 14 -9.59 13.63 1.72
CA GLN A 14 -8.84 13.72 2.97
C GLN A 14 -7.46 13.10 2.82
N SER A 15 -6.42 13.84 3.25
CA SER A 15 -5.05 13.33 3.28
C SER A 15 -4.80 12.46 4.51
N ARG A 16 -4.68 11.16 4.23
CA ARG A 16 -4.34 10.01 5.08
C ARG A 16 -2.86 9.78 5.30
N THR A 17 -2.31 9.69 6.51
CA THR A 17 -0.94 9.12 6.66
C THR A 17 -1.02 7.61 6.85
N TYR A 18 -0.27 6.88 6.03
CA TYR A 18 -0.22 5.43 6.00
C TYR A 18 1.19 4.93 6.34
N ASP A 19 1.23 3.86 7.14
CA ASP A 19 2.43 3.05 7.35
C ASP A 19 2.42 1.87 6.38
N VAL A 20 3.53 1.67 5.68
CA VAL A 20 3.67 0.59 4.70
C VAL A 20 4.66 -0.43 5.24
N PHE A 21 4.22 -1.68 5.34
CA PHE A 21 5.04 -2.77 5.85
C PHE A 21 4.75 -4.07 5.12
N PHE A 22 5.73 -4.97 5.13
CA PHE A 22 5.62 -6.32 4.60
C PHE A 22 5.38 -7.32 5.73
N ALA A 23 4.31 -8.10 5.62
CA ALA A 23 3.92 -9.15 6.57
C ALA A 23 3.08 -10.21 5.86
N ASP A 24 3.20 -11.48 6.27
CA ASP A 24 2.38 -12.59 5.75
C ASP A 24 2.35 -12.71 4.22
N GLU A 25 3.49 -12.41 3.57
CA GLU A 25 3.69 -12.35 2.12
C GLU A 25 2.92 -11.22 1.41
N ASP A 26 2.29 -10.32 2.15
CA ASP A 26 1.54 -9.18 1.65
C ASP A 26 2.22 -7.85 2.02
N TYR A 27 1.99 -6.86 1.18
CA TYR A 27 2.30 -5.46 1.43
C TYR A 27 1.05 -4.80 2.01
N HIS A 28 1.19 -4.30 3.22
CA HIS A 28 0.13 -3.67 3.97
C HIS A 28 0.28 -2.17 3.95
N PHE A 29 -0.79 -1.48 3.56
CA PHE A 29 -0.97 -0.05 3.79
C PHE A 29 -1.96 0.12 4.93
N ARG A 30 -1.45 0.46 6.11
CA ARG A 30 -2.28 0.68 7.30
C ARG A 30 -2.39 2.17 7.64
N PRO A 31 -3.61 2.71 7.80
CA PRO A 31 -3.78 4.10 8.22
C PRO A 31 -3.29 4.27 9.67
N LEU A 32 -2.47 5.30 9.91
CA LEU A 32 -1.91 5.57 11.23
C LEU A 32 -2.92 6.17 12.22
N ASP A 33 -3.92 6.89 11.70
CA ASP A 33 -5.00 7.45 12.49
C ASP A 33 -6.11 6.43 12.82
N GLY A 34 -5.96 5.18 12.33
CA GLY A 34 -6.96 4.13 12.45
C GLY A 34 -8.25 4.39 11.64
N ASN A 35 -8.30 5.49 10.89
CA ASN A 35 -9.47 5.91 10.13
C ASN A 35 -9.15 5.76 8.64
N GLY A 36 -9.49 4.63 8.04
CA GLY A 36 -9.35 4.42 6.60
C GLY A 36 -9.33 2.96 6.21
N PRO A 37 -9.46 2.67 4.91
CA PRO A 37 -9.31 1.31 4.42
C PRO A 37 -7.86 0.85 4.60
N GLU A 38 -7.69 -0.40 5.02
CA GLU A 38 -6.41 -1.12 4.89
C GLU A 38 -6.32 -1.69 3.48
N VAL A 39 -5.20 -1.42 2.79
CA VAL A 39 -4.94 -1.96 1.45
C VAL A 39 -3.90 -3.07 1.58
N LEU A 40 -4.23 -4.26 1.08
CA LEU A 40 -3.32 -5.40 1.04
C LEU A 40 -3.04 -5.76 -0.41
N LEU A 41 -1.76 -5.84 -0.75
CA LEU A 41 -1.28 -6.17 -2.08
C LEU A 41 -0.29 -7.33 -1.97
N ARG A 42 -0.42 -8.35 -2.83
CA ARG A 42 0.61 -9.38 -2.99
C ARG A 42 1.31 -9.23 -4.33
N ARG A 43 2.60 -9.52 -4.39
CA ARG A 43 3.33 -9.66 -5.65
C ARG A 43 3.61 -11.14 -5.93
N GLU A 44 3.06 -11.66 -7.03
CA GLU A 44 3.28 -13.04 -7.52
C GLU A 44 3.68 -12.94 -8.99
N GLU A 45 4.76 -13.62 -9.40
CA GLU A 45 5.23 -13.63 -10.80
C GLU A 45 5.31 -12.23 -11.46
N ASP A 46 5.87 -11.26 -10.73
CA ASP A 46 5.96 -9.85 -11.14
C ASP A 46 4.63 -9.12 -11.38
N THR A 47 3.53 -9.71 -10.93
CA THR A 47 2.19 -9.11 -11.01
C THR A 47 1.65 -8.77 -9.63
N TRP A 48 0.99 -7.63 -9.52
CA TRP A 48 0.33 -7.17 -8.29
C TRP A 48 -1.10 -7.72 -8.20
N HIS A 49 -1.41 -8.36 -7.08
CA HIS A 49 -2.71 -8.94 -6.77
C HIS A 49 -3.32 -8.27 -5.53
N PRO A 50 -4.43 -7.52 -5.67
CA PRO A 50 -5.14 -6.96 -4.52
C PRO A 50 -5.75 -8.09 -3.67
N ARG A 51 -5.49 -8.06 -2.37
CA ARG A 51 -6.11 -8.98 -1.40
C ARG A 51 -7.33 -8.37 -0.72
N THR A 52 -7.42 -7.03 -0.68
CA THR A 52 -8.63 -6.32 -0.25
C THR A 52 -9.37 -5.74 -1.43
N GLN A 53 -10.71 -5.79 -1.37
CA GLN A 53 -11.55 -5.10 -2.34
C GLN A 53 -11.62 -3.63 -1.95
N GLN A 54 -10.94 -2.78 -2.72
CA GLN A 54 -10.86 -1.34 -2.52
C GLN A 54 -11.14 -0.62 -3.83
N ASP A 55 -11.24 0.71 -3.76
CA ASP A 55 -11.28 1.55 -4.96
C ASP A 55 -10.09 1.24 -5.87
N GLU A 56 -10.35 1.16 -7.18
CA GLU A 56 -9.33 0.80 -8.16
C GLU A 56 -8.26 1.89 -8.25
N GLY A 57 -8.63 3.16 -8.16
CA GLY A 57 -7.70 4.28 -8.16
C GLY A 57 -6.78 4.28 -6.94
N LEU A 58 -7.32 3.98 -5.75
CA LEU A 58 -6.51 3.80 -4.54
C LEU A 58 -5.53 2.63 -4.70
N THR A 59 -6.00 1.49 -5.22
CA THR A 59 -5.18 0.30 -5.44
C THR A 59 -4.02 0.59 -6.38
N GLN A 60 -4.28 1.25 -7.52
CA GLN A 60 -3.24 1.64 -8.48
C GLN A 60 -2.24 2.64 -7.88
N THR A 61 -2.71 3.56 -7.03
CA THR A 61 -1.83 4.50 -6.32
C THR A 61 -0.87 3.75 -5.38
N CYS A 62 -1.38 2.79 -4.60
CA CYS A 62 -0.56 1.96 -3.72
C CYS A 62 0.46 1.13 -4.49
N ILE A 63 0.07 0.54 -5.62
CA ILE A 63 0.98 -0.21 -6.51
C ILE A 63 2.12 0.69 -7.00
N GLY A 64 1.81 1.89 -7.52
CA GLY A 64 2.84 2.81 -8.02
C GLY A 64 3.84 3.25 -6.94
N LEU A 65 3.38 3.39 -5.69
CA LEU A 65 4.26 3.66 -4.54
C LEU A 65 5.18 2.49 -4.23
N LEU A 66 4.67 1.25 -4.26
CA LEU A 66 5.49 0.05 -4.08
C LEU A 66 6.51 -0.12 -5.20
N ASP A 67 6.11 0.05 -6.45
CA ASP A 67 7.03 -0.04 -7.59
C ASP A 67 8.16 0.98 -7.48
N THR A 68 7.83 2.24 -7.16
CA THR A 68 8.83 3.29 -6.94
C THR A 68 9.79 2.93 -5.80
N TYR A 69 9.25 2.44 -4.68
CA TYR A 69 10.06 2.03 -3.54
C TYR A 69 10.97 0.86 -3.88
N LEU A 70 10.45 -0.20 -4.48
CA LEU A 70 11.21 -1.40 -4.82
C LEU A 70 12.29 -1.11 -5.87
N LEU A 71 12.00 -0.25 -6.86
CA LEU A 71 13.01 0.22 -7.82
C LEU A 71 14.14 1.00 -7.15
N SER A 72 13.85 1.76 -6.08
CA SER A 72 14.88 2.55 -5.36
C SER A 72 15.83 1.71 -4.49
N GLN A 73 15.48 0.44 -4.22
CA GLN A 73 16.30 -0.49 -3.45
C GLN A 73 17.33 -1.25 -4.30
N HIS A 74 17.26 -1.15 -5.63
CA HIS A 74 18.16 -1.77 -6.59
C HIS A 74 19.22 -0.78 -7.10
#